data_AF-A0A8K0MJ93-F1
#
_entry.id   AF-A0A8K0MJ93-F1
#
_cell.length_a   1.000
_cell.length_b   1.000
_cell.length_c   1.000
_cell.angle_alpha   90.00
_cell.angle_beta   90.00
_cell.angle_gamma   90.00
#
_symmetry.space_group_name_H-M   'P 1'
#
loop_
_entity.id
_entity.type
_entity.pdbx_description
1 polymer ?
#
loop_
_entity_poly.entity_id
_entity_poly.type
_entity_poly.pdbx_seq_one_letter_code
_entity_poly.pdbx_strand_id
1 'polypeptide(L)'
;MAFRGKEMMKNIVKKVGDKNLAPGVKQSLKKCIPDSKIVMGRAKRGIFAGRHIQFGNQVSEDGGNKTRRTWKPNVQEKRLFSYILDRHIRVKVTTHALRCIDKAGGIDEYLLKTPYQKMDTEMGLFWKAKIEKLYGELGQTEVVFFSPEDEAKFEEEFKELKLNEKAARREARRQMFGWSDKLKQIEEGEAKNQGPKEKSKEVATEYCPVTYIPAPARVRPGDKVYNF
;
A
#
# COMPACT_ATOMS: atom_id res chain seq x y z
N MET A 1 5.46 -17.20 -0.53
CA MET A 1 6.49 -18.24 -0.70
C MET A 1 7.77 -17.78 -0.03
N ALA A 2 8.17 -18.43 1.06
CA ALA A 2 9.36 -18.04 1.82
C ALA A 2 10.61 -18.29 0.96
N PHE A 3 11.40 -17.25 0.73
CA PHE A 3 12.64 -17.32 -0.03
C PHE A 3 13.66 -18.15 0.78
N ARG A 4 13.60 -19.47 0.66
CA ARG A 4 14.62 -20.41 1.19
C ARG A 4 15.98 -20.23 0.50
N GLY A 5 16.27 -19.09 -0.13
CA GLY A 5 17.47 -18.84 -0.94
C GLY A 5 18.77 -19.27 -0.26
N LYS A 6 18.91 -19.03 1.06
CA LYS A 6 20.08 -19.45 1.83
C LYS A 6 20.17 -20.98 1.99
N GLU A 7 19.04 -21.66 2.18
CA GLU A 7 18.97 -23.12 2.23
C GLU A 7 19.16 -23.75 0.84
N MET A 8 18.56 -23.18 -0.20
CA MET A 8 18.72 -23.58 -1.59
C MET A 8 20.18 -23.44 -2.03
N MET A 9 20.84 -22.32 -1.74
CA MET A 9 22.26 -22.13 -2.02
C MET A 9 23.14 -23.06 -1.20
N LYS A 10 22.86 -23.25 0.11
CA LYS A 10 23.59 -24.25 0.90
C LYS A 10 23.46 -25.65 0.29
N ASN A 11 22.30 -25.99 -0.23
CA ASN A 11 22.06 -27.28 -0.89
C ASN A 11 22.80 -27.37 -2.23
N ILE A 12 22.82 -26.29 -3.03
CA ILE A 12 23.59 -26.23 -4.28
C ILE A 12 25.09 -26.33 -4.01
N VAL A 13 25.62 -25.55 -3.06
CA VAL A 13 27.04 -25.59 -2.66
C VAL A 13 27.43 -26.97 -2.12
N LYS A 14 26.58 -27.60 -1.30
CA LYS A 14 26.76 -28.99 -0.85
C LYS A 14 26.77 -29.98 -2.02
N LYS A 15 25.93 -29.79 -3.04
CA LYS A 15 25.83 -30.67 -4.22
C LYS A 15 27.02 -30.50 -5.18
N VAL A 16 27.44 -29.27 -5.46
CA VAL A 16 28.55 -28.97 -6.38
C VAL A 16 29.90 -29.23 -5.70
N GLY A 17 29.97 -29.11 -4.38
CA GLY A 17 31.18 -29.31 -3.58
C GLY A 17 32.08 -28.07 -3.57
N ASP A 18 32.51 -27.65 -2.39
CA ASP A 18 33.33 -26.43 -2.20
C ASP A 18 34.63 -26.43 -3.00
N LYS A 19 35.13 -27.58 -3.46
CA LYS A 19 36.38 -27.67 -4.21
C LYS A 19 36.21 -27.39 -5.71
N ASN A 20 35.01 -27.59 -6.27
CA ASN A 20 34.77 -27.52 -7.72
C ASN A 20 34.42 -26.12 -8.24
N LEU A 21 34.09 -25.16 -7.37
CA LEU A 21 33.86 -23.77 -7.81
C LEU A 21 35.19 -23.02 -7.98
N ALA A 22 35.31 -22.31 -9.11
CA ALA A 22 36.39 -21.36 -9.35
C ALA A 22 36.46 -20.30 -8.23
N PRO A 23 37.66 -19.85 -7.82
CA PRO A 23 37.83 -18.92 -6.70
C PRO A 23 37.11 -17.59 -6.92
N GLY A 24 37.06 -17.09 -8.15
CA GLY A 24 36.30 -15.87 -8.50
C GLY A 24 34.79 -16.02 -8.29
N VAL A 25 34.21 -17.17 -8.69
CA VAL A 25 32.78 -17.46 -8.52
C VAL A 25 32.42 -17.63 -7.05
N LYS A 26 33.33 -18.21 -6.24
CA LYS A 26 33.15 -18.28 -4.78
C LYS A 26 33.09 -16.90 -4.14
N GLN A 27 33.95 -15.98 -4.57
CA GLN A 27 33.99 -14.63 -4.03
C GLN A 27 32.74 -13.83 -4.42
N SER A 28 32.27 -13.94 -5.66
CA SER A 28 31.03 -13.30 -6.10
C SER A 28 29.80 -13.84 -5.37
N LEU A 29 29.70 -15.16 -5.20
CA LEU A 29 28.64 -15.80 -4.42
C LEU A 29 28.61 -15.32 -2.96
N LYS A 30 29.78 -15.24 -2.29
CA LYS A 30 29.87 -14.71 -0.92
C LYS A 30 29.36 -13.27 -0.82
N LYS A 31 29.63 -12.43 -1.83
CA LYS A 31 29.19 -11.02 -1.86
C LYS A 31 27.67 -10.88 -2.01
N CYS A 32 27.02 -11.81 -2.71
CA CYS A 32 25.58 -11.80 -2.95
C CYS A 32 24.77 -12.42 -1.80
N ILE A 33 25.39 -13.23 -0.95
CA ILE A 33 24.75 -13.88 0.20
C ILE A 33 24.82 -12.95 1.43
N PRO A 34 23.72 -12.79 2.19
CA PRO A 34 23.79 -12.13 3.49
C PRO A 34 24.54 -12.98 4.51
N ASP A 35 25.61 -12.41 5.08
CA ASP A 35 26.45 -13.04 6.12
C ASP A 35 25.79 -13.08 7.51
N SER A 36 24.47 -12.91 7.57
CA SER A 36 23.78 -12.67 8.82
C SER A 36 23.70 -13.93 9.69
N LYS A 37 24.31 -13.84 10.87
CA LYS A 37 24.09 -14.74 12.01
C LYS A 37 23.01 -14.12 12.88
N ILE A 38 21.76 -14.15 12.41
CA ILE A 38 20.62 -13.65 13.19
C ILE A 38 20.38 -14.59 14.38
N VAL A 39 20.71 -14.11 15.58
CA VAL A 39 20.43 -14.84 16.82
C VAL A 39 18.96 -14.68 17.25
N MET A 40 18.35 -13.53 16.97
CA MET A 40 17.01 -13.22 17.46
C MET A 40 15.93 -13.43 16.39
N GLY A 41 14.90 -14.23 16.70
CA GLY A 41 13.78 -14.47 15.78
C GLY A 41 13.06 -13.19 15.33
N ARG A 42 12.98 -12.17 16.21
CA ARG A 42 12.35 -10.88 15.92
C ARG A 42 13.05 -10.08 14.81
N ALA A 43 14.36 -10.25 14.62
CA ALA A 43 15.12 -9.53 13.60
C ALA A 43 14.79 -10.03 12.19
N LYS A 44 14.35 -11.29 12.04
CA LYS A 44 13.91 -11.85 10.75
C LYS A 44 12.66 -11.15 10.17
N ARG A 45 11.91 -10.42 11.00
CA ARG A 45 10.66 -9.74 10.61
C ARG A 45 10.77 -8.21 10.62
N GLY A 46 11.92 -7.66 10.98
CA GLY A 46 12.12 -6.22 11.15
C GLY A 46 13.45 -5.73 10.62
N ILE A 47 13.68 -4.42 10.75
CA ILE A 47 14.90 -3.76 10.27
C ILE A 47 15.78 -3.41 11.46
N PHE A 48 16.86 -4.18 11.64
CA PHE A 48 17.74 -4.05 12.81
C PHE A 48 19.12 -3.44 12.47
N ALA A 49 19.47 -3.34 11.19
CA ALA A 49 20.72 -2.78 10.69
C ALA A 49 21.96 -3.35 11.43
N GLY A 50 22.10 -4.68 11.47
CA GLY A 50 23.22 -5.36 12.15
C GLY A 50 23.19 -5.32 13.67
N ARG A 51 22.22 -4.65 14.31
CA ARG A 51 22.12 -4.62 15.77
C ARG A 51 21.52 -5.92 16.31
N HIS A 52 22.33 -6.63 17.08
CA HIS A 52 21.94 -7.89 17.71
C HIS A 52 21.88 -7.82 19.24
N ILE A 53 21.25 -8.83 19.84
CA ILE A 53 21.33 -9.05 21.27
C ILE A 53 22.77 -9.42 21.58
N GLN A 54 23.37 -8.72 22.53
CA GLN A 54 24.70 -9.07 23.04
C GLN A 54 24.53 -9.87 24.34
N PHE A 55 25.32 -10.91 24.47
CA PHE A 55 25.41 -11.73 25.67
C PHE A 55 26.76 -11.51 26.31
N GLY A 56 26.80 -11.40 27.63
CA GLY A 56 28.05 -11.20 28.35
C GLY A 56 27.83 -11.14 29.85
N ASN A 57 28.77 -10.53 30.55
CA ASN A 57 28.74 -10.46 32.00
C ASN A 57 28.73 -9.00 32.45
N GLN A 58 28.13 -8.76 33.61
CA GLN A 58 28.37 -7.58 34.43
C GLN A 58 29.43 -7.97 35.45
N VAL A 59 30.48 -7.16 35.55
CA VAL A 59 31.58 -7.35 36.51
C VAL A 59 31.37 -6.33 37.62
N SER A 60 31.37 -6.78 38.88
CA SER A 60 31.34 -5.85 40.03
C SER A 60 32.63 -5.04 40.08
N GLU A 61 32.53 -3.77 40.45
CA GLU A 61 33.65 -2.83 40.51
C GLU A 61 34.71 -3.27 41.53
N ASP A 62 34.30 -3.63 42.76
CA ASP A 62 35.23 -3.94 43.84
C ASP A 62 35.72 -5.40 43.85
N GLY A 63 34.81 -6.34 43.60
CA GLY A 63 35.06 -7.78 43.84
C GLY A 63 35.29 -8.64 42.60
N GLY A 64 35.27 -8.06 41.39
CA GLY A 64 35.41 -8.82 40.14
C GLY A 64 34.37 -9.92 39.88
N ASN A 65 33.29 -9.97 40.67
CA ASN A 65 32.23 -10.96 40.56
C ASN A 65 31.50 -10.82 39.23
N LYS A 66 31.31 -11.94 38.51
CA LYS A 66 30.76 -11.97 37.15
C LYS A 66 29.32 -12.49 37.16
N THR A 67 28.36 -11.63 36.89
CA THR A 67 26.95 -12.00 36.73
C THR A 67 26.55 -11.98 35.26
N ARG A 68 25.89 -13.04 34.77
CA ARG A 68 25.43 -13.13 33.38
C ARG A 68 24.36 -12.05 33.11
N ARG A 69 24.52 -11.29 32.02
CA ARG A 69 23.50 -10.32 31.57
C ARG A 69 23.35 -10.30 30.05
N THR A 70 22.24 -9.74 29.61
CA THR A 70 21.88 -9.64 28.19
C THR A 70 21.52 -8.20 27.84
N TRP A 71 22.14 -7.65 26.79
CA TRP A 71 21.82 -6.31 26.29
C TRP A 71 20.92 -6.41 25.06
N LYS A 72 19.73 -5.84 25.17
CA LYS A 72 18.74 -5.82 24.09
C LYS A 72 18.84 -4.51 23.31
N PRO A 73 18.75 -4.53 21.97
CA PRO A 73 18.69 -3.29 21.20
C PRO A 73 17.37 -2.55 21.45
N ASN A 74 17.40 -1.22 21.35
CA ASN A 74 16.21 -0.38 21.42
C ASN A 74 15.43 -0.50 20.10
N VAL A 75 14.22 -1.07 20.16
CA VAL A 75 13.38 -1.37 19.00
C VAL A 75 12.02 -0.72 19.18
N GLN A 76 11.59 0.01 18.17
CA GLN A 76 10.34 0.76 18.14
C GLN A 76 9.50 0.30 16.95
N GLU A 77 8.17 0.28 17.10
CA GLU A 77 7.27 0.08 15.98
C GLU A 77 6.94 1.43 15.35
N LYS A 78 7.25 1.59 14.06
CA LYS A 78 7.05 2.84 13.33
C LYS A 78 6.39 2.60 11.98
N ARG A 79 5.68 3.62 11.50
CA ARG A 79 5.12 3.72 10.16
C ARG A 79 6.11 4.52 9.32
N LEU A 80 6.72 3.86 8.33
CA LEU A 80 7.63 4.52 7.38
C LEU A 80 6.91 4.66 6.05
N PHE A 81 6.99 5.83 5.44
CA PHE A 81 6.43 6.06 4.12
C PHE A 81 7.40 5.56 3.04
N SER A 82 6.88 4.80 2.08
CA SER A 82 7.61 4.34 0.90
C SER A 82 7.07 5.12 -0.30
N TYR A 83 7.95 5.85 -0.98
CA TYR A 83 7.62 6.69 -2.13
C TYR A 83 7.23 5.83 -3.32
N ILE A 84 7.98 4.76 -3.59
CA ILE A 84 7.75 3.89 -4.75
C ILE A 84 6.44 3.09 -4.64
N LEU A 85 6.00 2.80 -3.41
CA LEU A 85 4.75 2.06 -3.16
C LEU A 85 3.57 2.96 -2.80
N ASP A 86 3.80 4.29 -2.71
CA ASP A 86 2.85 5.31 -2.24
C ASP A 86 2.04 4.88 -1.02
N ARG A 87 2.71 4.27 -0.03
CA ARG A 87 2.04 3.73 1.15
C ARG A 87 2.91 3.71 2.39
N HIS A 88 2.25 3.73 3.54
CA HIS A 88 2.90 3.57 4.83
C HIS A 88 3.11 2.09 5.15
N ILE A 89 4.35 1.73 5.49
CA ILE A 89 4.76 0.40 5.91
C ILE A 89 4.98 0.38 7.42
N ARG A 90 4.30 -0.52 8.13
CA ARG A 90 4.50 -0.74 9.57
C ARG A 90 5.60 -1.75 9.80
N VAL A 91 6.66 -1.35 10.47
CA VAL A 91 7.80 -2.21 10.80
C VAL A 91 8.34 -1.97 12.19
N LYS A 92 8.92 -3.03 12.77
CA LYS A 92 9.77 -2.93 13.96
C LYS A 92 11.18 -2.56 13.51
N VAL A 93 11.64 -1.41 13.98
CA VAL A 93 12.90 -0.79 13.55
C VAL A 93 13.73 -0.45 14.79
N THR A 94 15.05 -0.66 14.72
CA THR A 94 15.95 -0.18 15.77
C THR A 94 16.17 1.33 15.66
N THR A 95 16.47 2.02 16.75
CA THR A 95 16.79 3.46 16.69
C THR A 95 17.99 3.76 15.80
N HIS A 96 18.96 2.84 15.74
CA HIS A 96 20.08 2.92 14.80
C HIS A 96 19.63 2.84 13.35
N ALA A 97 18.73 1.89 13.02
CA ALA A 97 18.20 1.77 11.67
C ALA A 97 17.37 2.99 11.26
N LEU A 98 16.58 3.58 12.18
CA LEU A 98 15.88 4.85 11.91
C LEU A 98 16.86 5.95 11.50
N ARG A 99 17.93 6.16 12.28
CA ARG A 99 18.96 7.17 11.93
C ARG A 99 19.63 6.89 10.58
N CYS A 100 19.82 5.63 10.21
CA CYS A 100 20.35 5.25 8.90
C CYS A 100 19.35 5.51 7.76
N ILE A 101 18.06 5.31 8.00
CA ILE A 101 16.99 5.60 7.05
C ILE A 101 16.90 7.11 6.82
N ASP A 102 16.95 7.90 7.89
CA ASP A 102 16.92 9.37 7.80
C ASP A 102 18.16 9.88 7.05
N LYS A 103 19.35 9.35 7.36
CA LYS A 103 20.59 9.66 6.63
C LYS A 103 20.51 9.28 5.16
N ALA A 104 19.79 8.21 4.85
CA ALA A 104 19.62 7.76 3.47
C ALA A 104 18.56 8.55 2.71
N GLY A 105 17.68 9.33 3.36
CA GLY A 105 16.60 10.08 2.71
C GLY A 105 15.26 9.33 2.63
N GLY A 106 15.12 8.18 3.28
CA GLY A 106 13.88 7.38 3.26
C GLY A 106 14.13 5.88 3.25
N ILE A 107 13.05 5.11 3.36
CA ILE A 107 13.15 3.64 3.44
C ILE A 107 13.59 3.03 2.11
N ASP A 108 13.08 3.55 1.00
CA ASP A 108 13.38 3.01 -0.33
C ASP A 108 14.85 3.24 -0.68
N GLU A 109 15.33 4.48 -0.47
CA GLU A 109 16.74 4.83 -0.67
C GLU A 109 17.67 4.04 0.26
N TYR A 110 17.27 3.83 1.52
CA TYR A 110 18.02 3.00 2.45
C TYR A 110 18.17 1.57 1.92
N LEU A 111 17.09 0.98 1.38
CA LEU A 111 17.11 -0.38 0.84
C LEU A 111 17.99 -0.49 -0.41
N LEU A 112 17.93 0.50 -1.30
CA LEU A 112 18.76 0.55 -2.51
C LEU A 112 20.26 0.72 -2.17
N LYS A 113 20.59 1.68 -1.29
CA LYS A 113 21.99 1.98 -0.89
C LYS A 113 22.63 0.85 -0.08
N THR A 114 21.85 0.08 0.67
CA THR A 114 22.41 -0.97 1.53
C THR A 114 22.80 -2.20 0.69
N PRO A 115 24.06 -2.69 0.78
CA PRO A 115 24.50 -3.84 0.01
C PRO A 115 23.85 -5.14 0.51
N TYR A 116 23.68 -6.10 -0.41
CA TYR A 116 23.07 -7.41 -0.15
C TYR A 116 23.70 -8.16 1.04
N GLN A 117 25.03 -8.05 1.21
CA GLN A 117 25.74 -8.68 2.33
C GLN A 117 25.36 -8.12 3.71
N LYS A 118 25.05 -6.81 3.80
CA LYS A 118 24.65 -6.14 5.06
C LYS A 118 23.14 -6.29 5.35
N MET A 119 22.37 -6.80 4.39
CA MET A 119 20.95 -7.05 4.58
C MET A 119 20.75 -8.33 5.37
N ASP A 120 20.54 -8.21 6.67
CA ASP A 120 20.42 -9.40 7.51
C ASP A 120 19.14 -10.21 7.23
N THR A 121 18.09 -9.51 6.81
CA THR A 121 16.72 -9.99 6.82
C THR A 121 16.25 -10.43 5.43
N GLU A 122 15.71 -11.64 5.30
CA GLU A 122 15.08 -12.15 4.05
C GLU A 122 13.97 -11.22 3.53
N MET A 123 13.18 -10.69 4.46
CA MET A 123 12.14 -9.71 4.19
C MET A 123 12.69 -8.41 3.58
N GLY A 124 13.88 -7.97 4.03
CA GLY A 124 14.57 -6.81 3.48
C GLY A 124 15.11 -7.06 2.07
N LEU A 125 15.61 -8.27 1.79
CA LEU A 125 16.02 -8.69 0.44
C LEU A 125 14.84 -8.68 -0.53
N PHE A 126 13.69 -9.23 -0.09
CA PHE A 126 12.47 -9.24 -0.88
C PHE A 126 12.00 -7.82 -1.22
N TRP A 127 12.02 -6.91 -0.24
CA TRP A 127 11.67 -5.51 -0.48
C TRP A 127 12.62 -4.82 -1.41
N LYS A 128 13.93 -5.02 -1.25
CA LYS A 128 14.92 -4.46 -2.14
C LYS A 128 14.68 -4.88 -3.59
N ALA A 129 14.53 -6.19 -3.85
CA ALA A 129 14.27 -6.70 -5.19
C ALA A 129 12.95 -6.17 -5.77
N LYS A 130 11.91 -6.06 -4.94
CA LYS A 130 10.63 -5.48 -5.37
C LYS A 130 10.79 -4.00 -5.77
N ILE A 131 11.50 -3.22 -4.97
CA ILE A 131 11.72 -1.79 -5.20
C ILE A 131 12.59 -1.58 -6.44
N GLU A 132 13.67 -2.34 -6.61
CA GLU A 132 14.52 -2.30 -7.81
C GLU A 132 13.71 -2.58 -9.09
N LYS A 133 12.80 -3.56 -9.06
CA LYS A 133 11.91 -3.85 -10.19
C LYS A 133 10.99 -2.67 -10.52
N LEU A 134 10.35 -2.09 -9.50
CA LEU A 134 9.44 -0.95 -9.68
C LEU A 134 10.18 0.29 -10.20
N TYR A 135 11.39 0.57 -9.71
CA TYR A 135 12.20 1.66 -10.27
C TYR A 135 12.65 1.38 -11.71
N GLY A 136 12.92 0.11 -12.06
CA GLY A 136 13.18 -0.28 -13.44
C GLY A 136 11.99 -0.05 -14.36
N GLU A 137 10.79 -0.39 -13.90
CA GLU A 137 9.53 -0.14 -14.63
C GLU A 137 9.28 1.37 -14.80
N LEU A 138 9.47 2.16 -13.74
CA LEU A 138 9.37 3.63 -13.81
C LEU A 138 10.38 4.24 -14.77
N GLY A 139 11.62 3.73 -14.80
CA GLY A 139 12.65 4.22 -15.72
C GLY A 139 12.38 3.89 -17.20
N GLN A 140 11.67 2.78 -17.47
CA GLN A 140 11.21 2.43 -18.81
C GLN A 140 9.93 3.16 -19.21
N THR A 141 9.23 3.72 -18.24
CA THR A 141 8.06 4.55 -18.50
C THR A 141 8.57 5.83 -19.14
N GLU A 142 8.51 5.91 -20.46
CA GLU A 142 8.82 7.13 -21.19
C GLU A 142 7.88 8.22 -20.67
N VAL A 143 8.47 9.25 -20.06
CA VAL A 143 7.74 10.48 -19.77
C VAL A 143 7.55 11.16 -21.12
N VAL A 144 6.54 10.73 -21.86
CA VAL A 144 6.14 11.38 -23.10
C VAL A 144 5.65 12.76 -22.70
N PHE A 145 6.43 13.78 -23.05
CA PHE A 145 5.97 15.16 -22.94
C PHE A 145 4.88 15.32 -24.01
N PHE A 146 3.62 15.32 -23.60
CA PHE A 146 2.52 15.50 -24.54
C PHE A 146 2.64 16.88 -25.18
N SER A 147 2.43 16.96 -26.49
CA SER A 147 2.28 18.25 -27.16
C SER A 147 1.03 18.93 -26.59
N PRO A 148 0.99 20.27 -26.42
CA PRO A 148 -0.20 20.97 -25.95
C PRO A 148 -1.47 20.66 -26.76
N GLU A 149 -1.30 20.32 -28.04
CA GLU A 149 -2.40 19.87 -28.89
C GLU A 149 -2.94 18.50 -28.50
N ASP A 150 -2.07 17.58 -28.09
CA ASP A 150 -2.48 16.24 -27.67
C ASP A 150 -3.10 16.29 -26.28
N GLU A 151 -2.58 17.13 -25.37
CA GLU A 151 -3.21 17.40 -24.07
C GLU A 151 -4.66 17.90 -24.23
N ALA A 152 -4.91 18.82 -25.15
CA ALA A 152 -6.26 19.33 -25.43
C ALA A 152 -7.19 18.24 -25.98
N LYS A 153 -6.70 17.38 -26.88
CA LYS A 153 -7.48 16.24 -27.41
C LYS A 153 -7.85 15.26 -26.29
N PHE A 154 -6.91 14.92 -25.41
CA PHE A 154 -7.21 14.04 -24.28
C PHE A 154 -8.24 14.67 -23.34
N GLU A 155 -8.16 15.99 -23.08
CA GLU A 155 -9.16 16.66 -22.27
C GLU A 155 -10.57 16.57 -22.86
N GLU A 156 -10.72 16.75 -24.16
CA GLU A 156 -11.99 16.62 -24.87
C GLU A 156 -12.50 15.18 -24.81
N GLU A 157 -11.64 14.19 -25.09
CA GLU A 157 -11.96 12.76 -24.97
C GLU A 157 -12.42 12.38 -23.55
N PHE A 158 -11.75 12.88 -22.50
CA PHE A 158 -12.16 12.62 -21.11
C PHE A 158 -13.47 13.32 -20.73
N LYS A 159 -13.76 14.50 -21.28
CA LYS A 159 -15.03 15.20 -21.08
C LYS A 159 -16.17 14.40 -21.71
N GLU A 160 -15.99 13.90 -22.92
CA GLU A 160 -16.95 13.05 -23.62
C GLU A 160 -17.18 11.72 -22.90
N LEU A 161 -16.12 11.04 -22.47
CA LEU A 161 -16.21 9.81 -21.67
C LEU A 161 -17.01 10.03 -20.38
N LYS A 162 -16.77 11.12 -19.65
CA LYS A 162 -17.53 11.44 -18.43
C LYS A 162 -18.99 11.75 -18.72
N LEU A 163 -19.29 12.43 -19.83
CA LEU A 163 -20.66 12.71 -20.25
C LEU A 163 -21.40 11.42 -20.62
N ASN A 164 -20.74 10.50 -21.32
CA ASN A 164 -21.25 9.18 -21.68
C ASN A 164 -21.49 8.31 -20.45
N GLU A 165 -20.52 8.23 -19.53
CA GLU A 165 -20.67 7.51 -18.27
C GLU A 165 -21.83 8.09 -17.42
N LYS A 166 -22.00 9.42 -17.43
CA LYS A 166 -23.12 10.12 -16.76
C LYS A 166 -24.46 9.90 -17.46
N ALA A 167 -24.48 9.73 -18.77
CA ALA A 167 -25.67 9.39 -19.55
C ALA A 167 -26.07 7.92 -19.30
N ALA A 168 -25.13 6.99 -19.41
CA ALA A 168 -25.32 5.58 -19.08
C ALA A 168 -25.80 5.38 -17.64
N ARG A 169 -25.24 6.12 -16.68
CA ARG A 169 -25.70 6.10 -15.29
C ARG A 169 -27.12 6.67 -15.12
N ARG A 170 -27.50 7.67 -15.92
CA ARG A 170 -28.87 8.22 -15.96
C ARG A 170 -29.84 7.23 -16.58
N GLU A 171 -29.44 6.55 -17.65
CA GLU A 171 -30.23 5.53 -18.33
C GLU A 171 -30.41 4.29 -17.46
N ALA A 172 -29.36 3.80 -16.81
CA ALA A 172 -29.46 2.74 -15.81
C ALA A 172 -30.41 3.14 -14.66
N ARG A 173 -30.34 4.39 -14.18
CA ARG A 173 -31.31 4.91 -13.20
C ARG A 173 -32.74 4.94 -13.73
N ARG A 174 -32.94 5.31 -15.00
CA ARG A 174 -34.25 5.26 -15.68
C ARG A 174 -34.73 3.84 -15.92
N GLN A 175 -33.86 2.87 -16.14
CA GLN A 175 -34.27 1.47 -16.27
C GLN A 175 -34.61 0.86 -14.91
N MET A 176 -33.88 1.24 -13.86
CA MET A 176 -34.08 0.72 -12.49
C MET A 176 -35.23 1.39 -11.74
N PHE A 177 -35.46 2.69 -11.94
CA PHE A 177 -36.48 3.49 -11.24
C PHE A 177 -37.45 4.21 -12.17
N GLY A 178 -37.31 4.01 -13.48
CA GLY A 178 -38.28 4.53 -14.44
C GLY A 178 -39.62 3.90 -14.19
N TRP A 179 -40.61 4.77 -14.26
CA TRP A 179 -42.02 4.55 -14.02
C TRP A 179 -42.62 3.55 -15.05
N SER A 180 -42.17 2.30 -15.06
CA SER A 180 -42.66 1.24 -15.95
C SER A 180 -43.73 0.37 -15.29
N ASP A 181 -43.73 0.24 -13.97
CA ASP A 181 -44.74 -0.54 -13.24
C ASP A 181 -46.05 0.24 -13.02
N LYS A 182 -46.01 1.58 -13.04
CA LYS A 182 -47.22 2.41 -12.96
C LYS A 182 -47.93 2.62 -14.31
N LEU A 183 -47.23 2.52 -15.45
CA LEU A 183 -47.86 2.60 -16.78
C LEU A 183 -48.64 1.35 -17.16
N LYS A 184 -48.08 0.18 -16.85
CA LYS A 184 -48.75 -1.11 -17.14
C LYS A 184 -50.08 -1.26 -16.37
N GLN A 185 -50.17 -0.68 -15.16
CA GLN A 185 -51.40 -0.65 -14.38
C GLN A 185 -52.43 0.39 -14.85
N ILE A 186 -52.00 1.42 -15.58
CA ILE A 186 -52.90 2.46 -16.14
C ILE A 186 -53.47 1.99 -17.48
N GLU A 187 -52.67 1.34 -18.34
CA GLU A 187 -53.13 0.83 -19.64
C GLU A 187 -54.14 -0.34 -19.51
N GLU A 188 -54.03 -1.18 -18.47
CA GLU A 188 -55.01 -2.24 -18.20
C GLU A 188 -56.33 -1.70 -17.58
N GLY A 189 -56.33 -0.48 -17.06
CA GLY A 189 -57.50 0.17 -16.44
C GLY A 189 -58.40 0.96 -17.41
N GLU A 190 -57.88 1.38 -18.57
CA GLU A 190 -58.59 2.28 -19.49
C GLU A 190 -59.45 1.57 -20.56
N ALA A 191 -59.51 0.24 -20.58
CA ALA A 191 -60.40 -0.53 -21.47
C ALA A 191 -61.87 -0.61 -20.98
N LYS A 192 -62.22 0.04 -19.86
CA LYS A 192 -63.59 0.09 -19.32
C LYS A 192 -63.92 1.46 -18.76
N ASN A 193 -64.44 2.36 -19.60
CA ASN A 193 -65.66 3.16 -19.37
C ASN A 193 -65.72 4.40 -20.26
N GLN A 194 -66.86 4.56 -20.94
CA GLN A 194 -67.20 5.69 -21.80
C GLN A 194 -67.95 6.80 -21.03
N GLY A 195 -67.48 8.05 -21.18
CA GLY A 195 -68.24 9.32 -21.18
C GLY A 195 -68.79 9.89 -19.85
N PRO A 196 -69.31 11.15 -19.81
CA PRO A 196 -69.14 12.31 -20.71
C PRO A 196 -68.53 13.57 -20.03
N LYS A 197 -68.28 14.62 -20.83
CA LYS A 197 -67.63 15.91 -20.49
C LYS A 197 -68.49 16.83 -19.59
N GLU A 198 -67.87 17.55 -18.66
CA GLU A 198 -68.38 18.82 -18.12
C GLU A 198 -67.28 19.79 -17.62
N LYS A 199 -67.62 21.08 -17.61
CA LYS A 199 -66.72 22.26 -17.60
C LYS A 199 -66.24 22.70 -16.21
N SER A 200 -65.06 23.35 -16.21
CA SER A 200 -64.63 24.53 -15.42
C SER A 200 -64.74 24.51 -13.88
N LYS A 201 -63.61 24.72 -13.18
CA LYS A 201 -63.23 25.97 -12.47
C LYS A 201 -62.04 25.76 -11.51
N GLU A 202 -61.07 26.66 -11.67
CA GLU A 202 -60.26 27.39 -10.68
C GLU A 202 -59.78 26.78 -9.33
N VAL A 203 -58.44 26.84 -9.20
CA VAL A 203 -57.65 27.45 -8.10
C VAL A 203 -57.70 26.80 -6.71
N ALA A 204 -56.57 26.18 -6.31
CA ALA A 204 -55.64 26.69 -5.28
C ALA A 204 -54.87 25.55 -4.61
N THR A 205 -53.71 25.91 -4.04
CA THR A 205 -52.96 25.23 -2.96
C THR A 205 -52.34 23.87 -3.33
N GLU A 206 -51.08 23.57 -3.05
CA GLU A 206 -50.15 24.08 -2.05
C GLU A 206 -48.71 23.80 -2.50
N TYR A 207 -47.86 24.82 -2.46
CA TYR A 207 -46.43 24.61 -2.41
C TYR A 207 -46.09 23.93 -1.07
N CYS A 208 -45.60 22.70 -1.11
CA CYS A 208 -44.86 22.12 0.00
C CYS A 208 -43.37 22.01 -0.38
N PRO A 209 -42.47 22.55 0.46
CA PRO A 209 -41.11 22.91 0.08
C PRO A 209 -40.21 21.70 -0.11
N VAL A 210 -39.25 21.84 -1.03
CA VAL A 210 -38.14 20.91 -1.23
C VAL A 210 -37.38 20.77 0.08
N THR A 211 -37.58 19.68 0.81
CA THR A 211 -36.71 19.32 1.93
C THR A 211 -35.36 18.92 1.35
N TYR A 212 -34.42 19.85 1.40
CA TYR A 212 -33.00 19.62 1.21
C TYR A 212 -32.54 18.57 2.23
N ILE A 213 -32.17 17.38 1.75
CA ILE A 213 -31.48 16.38 2.56
C ILE A 213 -29.98 16.72 2.46
N PRO A 214 -29.35 17.31 3.49
CA PRO A 214 -27.90 17.51 3.48
C PRO A 214 -27.20 16.16 3.42
N ALA A 215 -26.18 16.07 2.56
CA ALA A 215 -25.29 14.91 2.51
C ALA A 215 -24.63 14.72 3.89
N PRO A 216 -24.53 13.49 4.42
CA PRO A 216 -23.88 13.26 5.71
C PRO A 216 -22.41 13.68 5.62
N ALA A 217 -22.00 14.58 6.50
CA ALA A 217 -20.64 15.08 6.59
C ALA A 217 -19.66 13.90 6.78
N ARG A 218 -18.60 13.84 5.96
CA ARG A 218 -17.48 12.92 6.17
C ARG A 218 -16.82 13.26 7.52
N VAL A 219 -17.09 12.45 8.53
CA VAL A 219 -16.38 12.49 9.81
C VAL A 219 -14.92 12.18 9.53
N ARG A 220 -14.02 13.11 9.86
CA ARG A 220 -12.57 12.87 9.77
C ARG A 220 -12.17 12.08 11.01
N PRO A 221 -11.21 11.13 10.90
CA PRO A 221 -10.76 10.37 12.07
C PRO A 221 -10.11 11.31 13.09
N GLY A 222 -10.82 11.61 14.18
CA GLY A 222 -10.35 12.48 15.27
C GLY A 222 -11.42 13.32 15.97
N ASP A 223 -12.62 13.45 15.41
CA ASP A 223 -13.67 14.29 16.00
C ASP A 223 -14.30 13.62 17.25
N LYS A 224 -14.16 14.27 18.41
CA LYS A 224 -14.79 13.85 19.67
C LYS A 224 -16.23 14.36 19.72
N VAL A 225 -17.20 13.44 19.79
CA VAL A 225 -18.62 13.77 19.92
C VAL A 225 -18.94 13.92 21.42
N TYR A 226 -19.35 15.10 21.84
CA TYR A 226 -19.95 15.33 23.16
C TYR A 226 -21.47 15.17 23.02
N ASN A 227 -22.04 14.24 23.78
CA ASN A 227 -23.49 14.01 23.83
C ASN A 227 -24.10 14.87 24.94
N PHE A 228 -25.12 15.66 24.60
CA PHE A 228 -26.14 16.15 25.53
C PHE A 228 -27.40 15.32 25.33
#